data_AF-A0A1F6MBZ5-F1
#
_entry.id   AF-A0A1F6MBZ5-F1
#
_cell.length_a   1.000
_cell.length_b   1.000
_cell.length_c   1.000
_cell.angle_alpha   90.00
_cell.angle_beta   90.00
_cell.angle_gamma   90.00
#
_symmetry.space_group_name_H-M   'P 1'
#
loop_
_entity.id
_entity.type
_entity.pdbx_description
1 polymer ?
#
loop_
_entity_poly.entity_id
_entity_poly.type
_entity_poly.pdbx_seq_one_letter_code
_entity_poly.pdbx_strand_id
1 'polypeptide(L)'
;MISEFEKIQEERRRRRSLESAELNAEAKEKKEDEEAKKMAARERVEVVSREVKNTKQQIQNIIANMQQVVAAVAAIRVQLKLQDAAIPSVAADEKSLVKLQKKLTSLTSEIEDLRKALLLEERRAVAEDHEDWTAEAIVEEAEKRVVEVLKKLGL
;
A
#
# COMPACT_ATOMS: atom_id res chain seq x y z
N MET A 1 -10.72 36.07 -55.17
CA MET A 1 -10.76 36.68 -53.82
C MET A 1 -11.49 35.71 -52.93
N ILE A 2 -10.82 35.15 -51.92
CA ILE A 2 -11.48 34.32 -50.89
C ILE A 2 -12.47 35.23 -50.15
N SER A 3 -13.71 34.79 -50.02
CA SER A 3 -14.77 35.56 -49.38
C SER A 3 -14.41 35.80 -47.91
N GLU A 4 -14.74 36.97 -47.37
CA GLU A 4 -14.55 37.30 -45.95
C GLU A 4 -15.26 36.27 -45.03
N PHE A 5 -16.35 35.67 -45.53
CA PHE A 5 -17.05 34.57 -44.89
C PHE A 5 -16.24 33.27 -44.81
N GLU A 6 -15.45 32.94 -45.84
CA GLU A 6 -14.60 31.75 -45.86
C GLU A 6 -13.42 31.90 -44.89
N LYS A 7 -12.84 33.11 -44.76
CA LYS A 7 -11.81 33.39 -43.76
C LYS A 7 -12.33 33.22 -42.33
N ILE A 8 -13.53 33.72 -42.03
CA ILE A 8 -14.17 33.58 -40.71
C ILE A 8 -14.50 32.10 -40.41
N GLN A 9 -14.94 31.33 -41.40
CA GLN A 9 -15.18 29.89 -41.27
C GLN A 9 -13.89 29.12 -40.97
N GLU A 10 -12.79 29.46 -41.63
CA GLU A 10 -11.50 28.80 -41.46
C GLU A 10 -10.88 29.11 -40.09
N GLU A 11 -10.96 30.36 -39.62
CA GLU A 11 -10.56 30.73 -38.25
C GLU A 11 -11.39 30.00 -37.18
N ARG A 12 -12.71 29.89 -37.37
CA ARG A 12 -13.56 29.12 -36.43
C ARG A 12 -13.28 27.63 -36.44
N ARG A 13 -12.80 27.06 -37.56
CA ARG A 13 -12.37 25.66 -37.63
C ARG A 13 -11.01 25.46 -36.96
N ARG A 14 -10.05 26.37 -37.20
CA ARG A 14 -8.74 26.35 -36.53
C ARG A 14 -8.89 26.53 -35.02
N ARG A 15 -9.74 27.44 -34.56
CA ARG A 15 -10.00 27.68 -33.13
C ARG A 15 -10.62 26.46 -32.45
N ARG A 16 -11.63 25.83 -33.08
CA ARG A 16 -12.22 24.57 -32.58
C ARG A 16 -11.24 23.39 -32.58
N SER A 17 -10.34 23.34 -33.56
CA SER A 17 -9.29 22.32 -33.61
C SER A 17 -8.26 22.49 -32.48
N LEU A 18 -7.92 23.73 -32.11
CA LEU A 18 -7.02 24.03 -31.01
C LEU A 18 -7.69 23.74 -29.66
N GLU A 19 -8.94 24.17 -29.45
CA GLU A 19 -9.72 23.87 -28.25
C GLU A 19 -9.90 22.35 -28.04
N SER A 20 -10.17 21.59 -29.12
CA SER A 20 -10.24 20.13 -29.02
C SER A 20 -8.89 19.47 -28.74
N ALA A 21 -7.78 20.05 -29.19
CA ALA A 21 -6.45 19.53 -28.90
C ALA A 21 -6.04 19.81 -27.45
N GLU A 22 -6.39 20.99 -26.92
CA GLU A 22 -6.18 21.36 -25.51
C GLU A 22 -6.99 20.46 -24.56
N LEU A 23 -8.27 20.22 -24.86
CA LEU A 23 -9.12 19.30 -24.07
C LEU A 23 -8.59 17.86 -24.08
N ASN A 24 -8.06 17.40 -25.21
CA ASN A 24 -7.46 16.08 -25.31
C ASN A 24 -6.12 15.98 -24.55
N ALA A 25 -5.32 17.05 -24.55
CA ALA A 25 -4.09 17.12 -23.76
C ALA A 25 -4.40 17.11 -22.25
N GLU A 26 -5.38 17.90 -21.81
CA GLU A 26 -5.82 17.97 -20.41
C GLU A 26 -6.39 16.63 -19.93
N ALA A 27 -7.23 15.96 -20.74
CA ALA A 27 -7.75 14.64 -20.42
C ALA A 27 -6.65 13.56 -20.33
N LYS A 28 -5.60 13.68 -21.16
CA LYS A 28 -4.46 12.76 -21.13
C LYS A 28 -3.59 13.00 -19.90
N GLU A 29 -3.31 14.25 -19.57
CA GLU A 29 -2.55 14.63 -18.38
C GLU A 29 -3.25 14.16 -17.08
N LYS A 30 -4.57 14.33 -17.00
CA LYS A 30 -5.36 13.85 -15.86
C LYS A 30 -5.29 12.32 -15.69
N LYS A 31 -5.35 11.57 -16.79
CA LYS A 31 -5.20 10.10 -16.76
C LYS A 31 -3.80 9.67 -16.34
N GLU A 32 -2.76 10.34 -16.84
CA GLU A 32 -1.38 10.05 -16.45
C GLU A 32 -1.14 10.33 -14.94
N ASP A 33 -1.74 11.40 -14.38
CA ASP A 33 -1.66 11.73 -12.96
C ASP A 33 -2.38 10.70 -12.07
N GLU A 34 -3.55 10.20 -12.48
CA GLU A 34 -4.28 9.16 -11.77
C GLU A 34 -3.56 7.80 -11.79
N GLU A 35 -2.98 7.41 -12.93
CA GLU A 35 -2.15 6.20 -13.03
C GLU A 35 -0.89 6.31 -12.15
N ALA A 36 -0.24 7.48 -12.11
CA ALA A 36 0.91 7.72 -11.26
C ALA A 36 0.57 7.59 -9.77
N LYS A 37 -0.57 8.16 -9.33
CA LYS A 37 -1.05 8.01 -7.93
C LYS A 37 -1.35 6.57 -7.57
N LYS A 38 -1.98 5.82 -8.49
CA LYS A 38 -2.28 4.39 -8.30
C LYS A 38 -1.01 3.55 -8.19
N MET A 39 -0.01 3.84 -9.02
CA MET A 39 1.32 3.20 -8.94
C MET A 39 2.03 3.52 -7.62
N ALA A 40 2.05 4.79 -7.21
CA ALA A 40 2.67 5.21 -5.95
C ALA A 40 1.98 4.56 -4.73
N ALA A 41 0.65 4.45 -4.74
CA ALA A 41 -0.10 3.77 -3.69
C ALA A 41 0.25 2.28 -3.63
N ARG A 42 0.34 1.60 -4.79
CA ARG A 42 0.75 0.19 -4.87
C ARG A 42 2.17 -0.03 -4.37
N GLU A 43 3.11 0.82 -4.78
CA GLU A 43 4.51 0.76 -4.31
C GLU A 43 4.57 0.93 -2.79
N ARG A 44 3.82 1.87 -2.24
CA ARG A 44 3.76 2.08 -0.79
C ARG A 44 3.19 0.86 -0.06
N VAL A 45 2.09 0.27 -0.55
CA VAL A 45 1.55 -0.97 0.04
C VAL A 45 2.56 -2.11 -0.05
N GLU A 46 3.31 -2.22 -1.15
CA GLU A 46 4.34 -3.23 -1.32
C GLU A 46 5.48 -3.07 -0.30
N VAL A 47 5.98 -1.84 -0.13
CA VAL A 47 7.03 -1.52 0.85
C VAL A 47 6.55 -1.85 2.26
N VAL A 48 5.38 -1.38 2.65
CA VAL A 48 4.82 -1.61 4.00
C VAL A 48 4.56 -3.11 4.22
N SER A 49 4.07 -3.85 3.21
CA SER A 49 3.89 -5.31 3.27
C SER A 49 5.21 -6.04 3.52
N ARG A 50 6.29 -5.66 2.80
CA ARG A 50 7.62 -6.22 3.05
C ARG A 50 8.12 -5.89 4.45
N GLU A 51 7.90 -4.67 4.94
CA GLU A 51 8.26 -4.30 6.30
C GLU A 51 7.51 -5.11 7.36
N VAL A 52 6.22 -5.37 7.17
CA VAL A 52 5.42 -6.24 8.05
C VAL A 52 6.01 -7.65 8.09
N LYS A 53 6.32 -8.24 6.92
CA LYS A 53 6.92 -9.58 6.82
C LYS A 53 8.27 -9.63 7.51
N ASN A 54 9.14 -8.67 7.24
CA ASN A 54 10.46 -8.57 7.85
C ASN A 54 10.38 -8.42 9.37
N THR A 55 9.46 -7.58 9.86
CA THR A 55 9.25 -7.36 11.30
C THR A 55 8.74 -8.62 11.98
N LYS A 56 7.79 -9.35 11.36
CA LYS A 56 7.32 -10.65 11.85
C LYS A 56 8.45 -11.68 11.94
N GLN A 57 9.29 -11.77 10.91
CA GLN A 57 10.43 -12.68 10.91
C GLN A 57 11.45 -12.32 12.00
N GLN A 58 11.74 -11.03 12.18
CA GLN A 58 12.62 -10.56 13.25
C GLN A 58 12.10 -10.94 14.63
N ILE A 59 10.80 -10.77 14.89
CA ILE A 59 10.15 -11.19 16.14
C ILE A 59 10.33 -12.70 16.36
N GLN A 60 10.05 -13.52 15.34
CA GLN A 60 10.19 -14.98 15.43
C GLN A 60 11.62 -15.40 15.74
N ASN A 61 12.61 -14.79 15.06
CA ASN A 61 14.01 -15.07 15.27
C ASN A 61 14.46 -14.72 16.69
N ILE A 62 14.02 -13.58 17.22
CA ILE A 62 14.33 -13.15 18.60
C ILE A 62 13.73 -14.14 19.59
N ILE A 63 12.46 -14.54 19.42
CA ILE A 63 11.81 -15.52 20.32
C ILE A 63 12.57 -16.85 20.31
N ALA A 64 12.94 -17.35 19.13
CA ALA A 64 13.70 -18.60 19.01
C ALA A 64 15.06 -18.50 19.71
N ASN A 65 15.79 -17.41 19.51
CA ASN A 65 17.08 -17.17 20.16
C ASN A 65 16.94 -17.04 21.68
N MET A 66 15.93 -16.32 22.17
CA MET A 66 15.65 -16.19 23.60
C MET A 66 15.41 -17.57 24.23
N GLN A 67 14.59 -18.42 23.60
CA GLN A 67 14.33 -19.78 24.09
C GLN A 67 15.60 -20.62 24.16
N GLN A 68 16.45 -20.54 23.14
CA GLN A 68 17.75 -21.23 23.13
C GLN A 68 18.67 -20.74 24.25
N VAL A 69 18.75 -19.41 24.46
CA VAL A 69 19.54 -18.82 25.54
C VAL A 69 19.03 -19.24 26.92
N VAL A 70 17.71 -19.20 27.14
CA VAL A 70 17.09 -19.66 28.40
C VAL A 70 17.43 -21.12 28.67
N ALA A 71 17.27 -21.99 27.67
CA ALA A 71 17.57 -23.42 27.80
C ALA A 71 19.07 -23.67 28.10
N ALA A 72 19.97 -22.98 27.39
CA ALA A 72 21.41 -23.09 27.60
C ALA A 72 21.82 -22.60 29.00
N VAL A 73 21.29 -21.45 29.45
CA VAL A 73 21.59 -20.92 30.78
C VAL A 73 21.04 -21.82 31.88
N ALA A 74 19.84 -22.38 31.71
CA ALA A 74 19.28 -23.34 32.65
C ALA A 74 20.18 -24.60 32.79
N ALA A 75 20.66 -25.15 31.68
CA ALA A 75 21.57 -26.28 31.68
C ALA A 75 22.89 -25.96 32.42
N ILE A 76 23.48 -24.80 32.15
CA ILE A 76 24.70 -24.33 32.83
C ILE A 76 24.46 -24.16 34.34
N ARG A 77 23.32 -23.59 34.73
CA ARG A 77 22.98 -23.40 36.15
C ARG A 77 22.87 -24.72 36.90
N VAL A 78 22.24 -25.73 36.30
CA VAL A 78 22.14 -27.07 36.89
C VAL A 78 23.54 -27.67 37.10
N GLN A 79 24.42 -27.59 36.09
CA GLN A 79 25.79 -28.10 36.18
C GLN A 79 26.60 -27.42 37.29
N LEU A 80 26.42 -26.11 37.45
CA LEU A 80 27.14 -25.30 38.44
C LEU A 80 26.41 -25.19 39.79
N LYS A 81 25.24 -25.82 39.95
CA LYS A 81 24.36 -25.70 41.12
C LYS A 81 24.06 -24.23 41.49
N LEU A 82 23.90 -23.38 40.48
CA LEU A 82 23.55 -21.98 40.65
C LEU A 82 22.05 -21.82 40.84
N GLN A 83 21.66 -20.80 41.61
CA GLN A 83 20.27 -20.41 41.75
C GLN A 83 19.74 -19.78 40.46
N ASP A 84 18.42 -19.79 40.33
CA ASP A 84 17.77 -19.17 39.21
C ASP A 84 17.82 -17.64 39.34
N ALA A 85 18.24 -16.97 38.28
CA ALA A 85 18.44 -15.52 38.24
C ALA A 85 17.99 -14.94 36.89
N ALA A 86 17.74 -13.64 36.83
CA ALA A 86 17.42 -12.99 35.56
C ALA A 86 18.57 -13.13 34.55
N ILE A 87 18.24 -13.32 33.27
CA ILE A 87 19.21 -13.37 32.17
C ILE A 87 19.19 -12.00 31.48
N PRO A 88 20.24 -11.16 31.61
CA PRO A 88 20.20 -9.80 31.08
C PRO A 88 19.96 -9.69 29.55
N SER A 89 20.45 -10.66 28.77
CA SER A 89 20.20 -10.70 27.32
C SER A 89 18.72 -10.94 27.00
N VAL A 90 18.06 -11.85 27.73
CA VAL A 90 16.61 -12.10 27.59
C VAL A 90 15.82 -10.83 27.92
N ALA A 91 16.17 -10.12 28.99
CA ALA A 91 15.51 -8.84 29.33
C ALA A 91 15.73 -7.73 28.28
N ALA A 92 16.88 -7.73 27.59
CA ALA A 92 17.13 -6.82 26.48
C ALA A 92 16.30 -7.18 25.25
N ASP A 93 16.21 -8.48 24.94
CA ASP A 93 15.42 -8.99 23.82
C ASP A 93 13.91 -8.77 24.04
N GLU A 94 13.40 -8.89 25.26
CA GLU A 94 12.02 -8.52 25.61
C GLU A 94 11.71 -7.06 25.27
N LYS A 95 12.62 -6.13 25.59
CA LYS A 95 12.46 -4.71 25.23
C LYS A 95 12.45 -4.51 23.71
N SER A 96 13.29 -5.27 22.99
CA SER A 96 13.31 -5.25 21.53
C SER A 96 12.00 -5.80 20.94
N LEU A 97 11.45 -6.88 21.50
CA LEU A 97 10.15 -7.42 21.11
C LEU A 97 9.03 -6.41 21.29
N VAL A 98 8.97 -5.69 22.41
CA VAL A 98 7.96 -4.64 22.63
C VAL A 98 8.05 -3.55 21.56
N LYS A 99 9.27 -3.13 21.18
CA LYS A 99 9.46 -2.13 20.12
C LYS A 99 9.00 -2.66 18.75
N LEU A 100 9.39 -3.89 18.41
CA LEU A 100 9.01 -4.51 17.14
C LEU A 100 7.50 -4.77 17.05
N GLN A 101 6.85 -5.15 18.16
CA GLN A 101 5.40 -5.30 18.22
C GLN A 101 4.69 -3.97 17.97
N LYS A 102 5.15 -2.88 18.60
CA LYS A 102 4.62 -1.54 18.33
C LYS A 102 4.81 -1.14 16.86
N LYS A 103 5.99 -1.40 16.30
CA LYS A 103 6.25 -1.17 14.86
C LYS A 103 5.28 -1.98 13.99
N LEU A 104 5.09 -3.26 14.29
CA LEU A 104 4.19 -4.15 13.55
C LEU A 104 2.74 -3.65 13.60
N THR A 105 2.25 -3.22 14.77
CA THR A 105 0.92 -2.62 14.90
C THR A 105 0.78 -1.37 14.05
N SER A 106 1.78 -0.48 14.07
CA SER A 106 1.79 0.74 13.24
C SER A 106 1.75 0.42 11.75
N LEU A 107 2.60 -0.50 11.28
CA LEU A 107 2.62 -0.91 9.87
C LEU A 107 1.32 -1.59 9.45
N THR A 108 0.70 -2.38 10.33
CA THR A 108 -0.59 -3.03 10.06
C THR A 108 -1.71 -1.99 9.90
N SER A 109 -1.74 -0.98 10.77
CA SER A 109 -2.67 0.15 10.65
C SER A 109 -2.46 0.91 9.34
N GLU A 110 -1.21 1.14 8.95
CA GLU A 110 -0.90 1.81 7.68
C GLU A 110 -1.40 1.00 6.48
N ILE A 111 -1.28 -0.33 6.49
CA ILE A 111 -1.85 -1.20 5.44
C ILE A 111 -3.37 -1.06 5.38
N GLU A 112 -4.06 -1.02 6.53
CA GLU A 112 -5.51 -0.85 6.56
C GLU A 112 -5.94 0.49 5.96
N ASP A 113 -5.21 1.57 6.28
CA ASP A 113 -5.52 2.90 5.76
C ASP A 113 -5.22 3.01 4.26
N LEU A 114 -4.12 2.41 3.79
CA LEU A 114 -3.82 2.32 2.36
C LEU A 114 -4.84 1.46 1.61
N ARG A 115 -5.33 0.37 2.23
CA ARG A 115 -6.42 -0.45 1.66
C ARG A 115 -7.70 0.36 1.50
N LYS A 116 -8.09 1.16 2.50
CA LYS A 116 -9.26 2.04 2.41
C LYS A 116 -9.09 3.08 1.32
N ALA A 117 -7.92 3.70 1.23
CA ALA A 117 -7.61 4.67 0.17
C ALA A 117 -7.69 4.02 -1.23
N LEU A 118 -7.08 2.85 -1.41
CA LEU A 118 -7.13 2.12 -2.68
C LEU A 118 -8.57 1.75 -3.04
N LEU A 119 -9.39 1.33 -2.06
CA LEU A 119 -10.79 1.01 -2.30
C LEU A 119 -11.60 2.23 -2.76
N LEU A 120 -11.35 3.40 -2.17
CA LEU A 120 -12.02 4.63 -2.61
C LEU A 120 -11.68 4.98 -4.06
N GLU A 121 -10.41 4.85 -4.45
CA GLU A 121 -9.99 5.11 -5.83
C GLU A 121 -10.53 4.06 -6.81
N GLU A 122 -10.51 2.76 -6.46
CA GLU A 122 -11.09 1.72 -7.32
C GLU A 122 -12.60 1.88 -7.47
N ARG A 123 -13.32 2.32 -6.42
CA ARG A 123 -14.77 2.61 -6.53
C ARG A 123 -15.05 3.74 -7.52
N ARG A 124 -14.22 4.80 -7.52
CA ARG A 124 -14.36 5.89 -8.51
C ARG A 124 -14.10 5.38 -9.92
N ALA A 125 -13.00 4.65 -10.11
CA ALA A 125 -12.66 4.10 -11.42
C ALA A 125 -13.75 3.16 -11.96
N VAL A 126 -14.28 2.26 -11.12
CA VAL A 126 -15.38 1.35 -11.51
C VAL A 126 -16.66 2.11 -11.85
N ALA A 127 -16.98 3.18 -11.12
CA ALA A 127 -18.14 4.02 -11.41
C ALA A 127 -18.02 4.76 -12.74
N GLU A 128 -16.80 5.22 -13.09
CA GLU A 128 -16.51 5.86 -14.38
C GLU A 128 -16.53 4.85 -15.54
N ASP A 129 -16.03 3.63 -15.32
CA ASP A 129 -16.04 2.56 -16.32
C ASP A 129 -17.46 2.01 -16.57
N HIS A 130 -18.35 2.11 -15.57
CA HIS A 130 -19.66 1.47 -15.55
C HIS A 130 -20.75 2.40 -14.97
N GLU A 131 -21.08 3.47 -15.68
CA GLU A 131 -22.09 4.47 -15.26
C GLU A 131 -23.48 3.87 -14.95
N ASP A 132 -23.83 2.75 -15.60
CA ASP A 132 -25.12 2.08 -15.46
C ASP A 132 -25.20 1.09 -14.28
N TRP A 133 -24.10 0.88 -13.55
CA TRP A 133 -24.07 -0.09 -12.45
C TRP A 133 -24.66 0.48 -11.16
N THR A 134 -25.24 -0.40 -10.34
CA THR A 134 -25.70 -0.01 -9.01
C THR A 134 -24.52 0.27 -8.09
N ALA A 135 -24.77 1.05 -7.04
CA ALA A 135 -23.77 1.33 -6.02
C ALA A 135 -23.22 0.04 -5.39
N GLU A 136 -24.07 -0.97 -5.16
CA GLU A 136 -23.62 -2.26 -4.63
C GLU A 136 -22.66 -2.98 -5.59
N ALA A 137 -22.97 -3.02 -6.89
CA ALA A 137 -22.13 -3.68 -7.89
C ALA A 137 -20.76 -3.00 -8.04
N ILE A 138 -20.73 -1.66 -7.98
CA ILE A 138 -19.48 -0.87 -7.99
C ILE A 138 -18.62 -1.21 -6.78
N VAL A 139 -19.23 -1.29 -5.59
CA VAL A 139 -18.53 -1.62 -4.35
C VAL A 139 -17.93 -3.03 -4.41
N GLU A 140 -18.71 -4.02 -4.85
CA GLU A 140 -18.28 -5.42 -4.92
C GLU A 140 -17.08 -5.60 -5.88
N GLU A 141 -17.16 -5.01 -7.08
CA GLU A 141 -16.07 -5.11 -8.06
C GLU A 141 -14.82 -4.36 -7.60
N ALA A 142 -14.96 -3.17 -6.98
CA ALA A 142 -13.83 -2.45 -6.41
C ALA A 142 -13.16 -3.25 -5.29
N GLU A 143 -13.93 -3.89 -4.40
CA GLU A 143 -13.39 -4.74 -3.35
C GLU A 143 -12.63 -5.94 -3.91
N LYS A 144 -13.17 -6.57 -4.96
CA LYS A 144 -12.49 -7.67 -5.66
C LYS A 144 -11.15 -7.22 -6.26
N ARG A 145 -11.12 -6.08 -6.96
CA ARG A 145 -9.89 -5.50 -7.52
C ARG A 145 -8.85 -5.22 -6.43
N VAL A 146 -9.26 -4.64 -5.31
CA VAL A 146 -8.38 -4.39 -4.14
C VAL A 146 -7.84 -5.70 -3.58
N VAL A 147 -8.68 -6.71 -3.37
CA VAL A 147 -8.25 -8.02 -2.84
C VAL A 147 -7.23 -8.68 -3.75
N GLU A 148 -7.41 -8.62 -5.08
CA GLU A 148 -6.43 -9.16 -6.03
C GLU A 148 -5.08 -8.44 -5.95
N VAL A 149 -5.09 -7.11 -5.81
CA VAL A 149 -3.86 -6.32 -5.63
C VAL A 149 -3.17 -6.73 -4.33
N LEU A 150 -3.89 -6.79 -3.22
CA LEU A 150 -3.32 -7.18 -1.91
C LEU A 150 -2.74 -8.60 -1.96
N LYS A 151 -3.45 -9.54 -2.58
CA LYS A 151 -2.99 -10.92 -2.76
C LYS A 151 -1.69 -11.00 -3.56
N LYS A 152 -1.55 -10.20 -4.63
CA LYS A 152 -0.30 -10.11 -5.42
C LYS A 152 0.87 -9.56 -4.59
N LEU A 153 0.59 -8.69 -3.62
CA LEU A 153 1.57 -8.16 -2.67
C LEU A 153 1.83 -9.12 -1.48
N GLY A 154 1.17 -10.28 -1.49
CA GLY A 154 1.28 -11.33 -0.48
C GLY A 154 0.77 -10.88 0.89
N LEU A 155 -0.32 -10.11 0.90
CA LEU A 155 -1.15 -9.81 2.05
C LEU A 155 -2.43 -10.67 2.01
#